data_AF-A0A2R6T5I6-F1
#
_entry.id   AF-A0A2R6T5I6-F1
#
_cell.length_a   1.000
_cell.length_b   1.000
_cell.length_c   1.000
_cell.angle_alpha   90.00
_cell.angle_beta   90.00
_cell.angle_gamma   90.00
#
_symmetry.space_group_name_H-M   'P 1'
#
loop_
_entity.id
_entity.type
_entity.pdbx_description
1 polymer ?
#
loop_
_entity_poly.entity_id
_entity_poly.type
_entity_poly.pdbx_seq_one_letter_code
_entity_poly.pdbx_strand_id
1 'polypeptide(L)'
;MNNTKISIGIYLPNREVDKEQIKKLIKIKDWLDNLKLSKLIIALPNVSNKIKEDLENLISGLDVEFIYQDGKSNFLASIKDLLKEIDNKSDSEVNEDLISQKISKLGDLDIIVKFGQKKVPSNFILEKSYSELFFVDEISEFNEKSFSEIIKEFQERDRRFGA
;
A
#
# COMPACT_ATOMS: atom_id res chain seq x y z
N MET A 1 9.96 -3.17 25.11
CA MET A 1 9.03 -2.61 24.11
C MET A 1 9.45 -3.18 22.77
N ASN A 2 8.59 -3.99 22.14
CA ASN A 2 8.93 -4.74 20.94
C ASN A 2 9.37 -3.81 19.82
N ASN A 3 10.52 -4.12 19.23
CA ASN A 3 11.24 -3.33 18.25
C ASN A 3 10.67 -3.60 16.84
N THR A 4 9.35 -3.63 16.70
CA THR A 4 8.68 -4.10 15.48
C THR A 4 8.66 -2.97 14.44
N LYS A 5 9.34 -3.18 13.31
CA LYS A 5 9.23 -2.28 12.16
C LYS A 5 7.86 -2.50 11.51
N ILE A 6 7.10 -1.42 11.35
CA ILE A 6 5.74 -1.47 10.77
C ILE A 6 5.82 -1.13 9.28
N SER A 7 5.05 -1.82 8.46
CA SER A 7 4.87 -1.52 7.04
C SER A 7 3.45 -0.98 6.77
N ILE A 8 3.34 0.15 6.06
CA ILE A 8 2.07 0.85 5.86
C ILE A 8 1.82 1.09 4.37
N GLY A 9 0.61 0.77 3.93
CA GLY A 9 0.07 1.15 2.63
C GLY A 9 -0.98 2.24 2.77
N ILE A 10 -0.89 3.24 1.92
CA ILE A 10 -1.89 4.29 1.77
C ILE A 10 -2.57 4.10 0.42
N TYR A 11 -3.89 3.95 0.40
CA TYR A 11 -4.65 3.73 -0.82
C TYR A 11 -5.67 4.85 -1.04
N LEU A 12 -5.51 5.61 -2.13
CA LEU A 12 -6.45 6.65 -2.55
C LEU A 12 -7.08 6.29 -3.91
N PRO A 13 -8.27 5.65 -3.93
CA PRO A 13 -8.91 5.25 -5.17
C PRO A 13 -9.53 6.44 -5.92
N ASN A 14 -9.28 6.55 -7.22
CA ASN A 14 -10.07 7.36 -8.17
C ASN A 14 -10.36 8.80 -7.71
N ARG A 15 -9.39 9.44 -7.07
CA ARG A 15 -9.47 10.87 -6.70
C ARG A 15 -8.46 11.63 -7.54
N GLU A 16 -8.88 12.77 -8.08
CA GLU A 16 -7.91 13.80 -8.45
C GLU A 16 -7.27 14.25 -7.15
N VAL A 17 -6.01 13.87 -6.95
CA VAL A 17 -5.23 14.31 -5.80
C VAL A 17 -4.61 15.65 -6.18
N ASP A 18 -4.95 16.69 -5.42
CA ASP A 18 -4.37 18.02 -5.63
C ASP A 18 -2.99 18.16 -4.95
N LYS A 19 -2.28 19.26 -5.25
CA LYS A 19 -0.93 19.51 -4.70
C LYS A 19 -0.89 19.62 -3.17
N GLU A 20 -1.94 20.09 -2.52
CA GLU A 20 -1.98 20.24 -1.06
C GLU A 20 -2.23 18.89 -0.38
N GLN A 21 -3.08 18.05 -0.97
CA GLN A 21 -3.26 16.67 -0.59
C GLN A 21 -1.97 15.86 -0.73
N ILE A 22 -1.22 16.07 -1.82
CA ILE A 22 0.11 15.45 -2.02
C ILE A 22 1.08 15.84 -0.90
N LYS A 23 1.18 17.13 -0.56
CA LYS A 23 2.02 17.60 0.55
C LYS A 23 1.62 16.96 1.88
N LYS A 24 0.33 16.81 2.14
CA LYS A 24 -0.17 16.12 3.34
C LYS A 24 0.27 14.65 3.37
N LEU A 25 0.18 13.93 2.25
CA LEU A 25 0.62 12.53 2.16
C LEU A 25 2.11 12.39 2.46
N ILE A 26 2.92 13.36 2.04
CA ILE A 26 4.37 13.32 2.24
C ILE A 26 4.74 13.65 3.70
N LYS A 27 4.00 14.55 4.35
CA LYS A 27 4.12 14.81 5.80
C LYS A 27 3.81 13.61 6.67
N ILE A 28 3.11 12.59 6.15
CA ILE A 28 2.92 11.34 6.89
C ILE A 28 4.28 10.77 7.25
N LYS A 29 5.30 10.90 6.39
CA LYS A 29 6.66 10.44 6.71
C LYS A 29 7.23 11.11 7.97
N ASP A 30 7.00 12.40 8.16
CA ASP A 30 7.49 13.11 9.36
C ASP A 30 6.83 12.55 10.63
N TRP A 31 5.58 12.10 10.54
CA TRP A 31 4.86 11.43 11.64
C TRP A 31 5.39 10.00 11.90
N LEU A 32 6.08 9.43 10.92
CA LEU A 32 6.55 8.05 10.93
C LEU A 32 7.98 7.86 11.45
N ASP A 33 8.77 8.93 11.53
CA ASP A 33 10.15 8.88 12.05
C ASP A 33 10.20 8.35 13.50
N ASN A 34 9.12 8.56 14.27
CA ASN A 34 8.98 8.02 15.63
C ASN A 34 8.62 6.52 15.68
N LEU A 35 8.16 5.92 14.59
CA LEU A 35 7.60 4.56 14.54
C LEU A 35 8.54 3.50 13.93
N LYS A 36 9.77 3.87 13.55
CA LYS A 36 10.75 2.96 12.92
C LYS A 36 10.14 2.15 11.77
N LEU A 37 9.48 2.81 10.83
CA LEU A 37 8.90 2.14 9.67
C LEU A 37 9.91 1.30 8.89
N SER A 38 9.45 0.15 8.42
CA SER A 38 10.19 -0.66 7.44
C SER A 38 9.86 -0.27 6.00
N LYS A 39 8.62 0.14 5.72
CA LYS A 39 8.14 0.41 4.35
C LYS A 39 6.92 1.33 4.33
N LEU A 40 6.91 2.31 3.43
CA LEU A 40 5.73 3.10 3.10
C LEU A 40 5.38 2.93 1.61
N ILE A 41 4.14 2.52 1.35
CA ILE A 41 3.59 2.39 0.01
C ILE A 41 2.46 3.39 -0.17
N ILE A 42 2.45 4.13 -1.28
CA ILE A 42 1.35 5.03 -1.63
C ILE A 42 0.77 4.62 -2.98
N ALA A 43 -0.46 4.12 -2.96
CA ALA A 43 -1.18 3.65 -4.13
C ALA A 43 -2.23 4.68 -4.57
N LEU A 44 -2.01 5.20 -5.77
CA LEU A 44 -2.73 6.29 -6.43
C LEU A 44 -3.16 5.84 -7.84
N PRO A 45 -4.10 4.89 -7.96
CA PRO A 45 -4.58 4.45 -9.26
C PRO A 45 -5.21 5.62 -10.03
N ASN A 46 -5.01 5.63 -11.35
CA ASN A 46 -5.65 6.56 -12.30
C ASN A 46 -5.23 8.04 -12.16
N VAL A 47 -4.07 8.34 -11.57
CA VAL A 47 -3.51 9.70 -11.59
C VAL A 47 -2.86 10.05 -12.93
N SER A 48 -2.88 11.33 -13.29
CA SER A 48 -2.25 11.85 -14.51
C SER A 48 -0.72 11.76 -14.47
N ASN A 49 -0.06 11.67 -15.63
CA ASN A 49 1.41 11.57 -15.71
C ASN A 49 2.11 12.77 -15.07
N LYS A 50 1.54 13.97 -15.18
CA LYS A 50 2.05 15.17 -14.51
C LYS A 50 2.13 15.01 -12.99
N ILE A 51 1.10 14.38 -12.38
CA ILE A 51 1.10 14.12 -10.94
C ILE A 51 2.16 13.08 -10.58
N LYS A 52 2.36 12.04 -11.41
CA LYS A 52 3.41 11.04 -11.18
C LYS A 52 4.80 11.66 -11.16
N GLU A 53 5.09 12.52 -12.13
CA GLU A 53 6.37 13.25 -12.21
C GLU A 53 6.54 14.22 -11.02
N ASP A 54 5.50 14.96 -10.65
CA ASP A 54 5.52 15.84 -9.48
C ASP A 54 5.81 15.04 -8.20
N LEU A 55 5.24 13.84 -8.05
CA LEU A 55 5.43 12.95 -6.90
C LEU A 55 6.84 12.35 -6.84
N GLU A 56 7.33 11.80 -7.94
CA GLU A 56 8.67 11.19 -8.02
C GLU A 56 9.77 12.19 -7.66
N ASN A 57 9.64 13.44 -8.11
CA ASN A 57 10.58 14.51 -7.74
C ASN A 57 10.49 14.89 -6.26
N LEU A 58 9.29 14.87 -5.67
CA LEU A 58 9.08 15.31 -4.29
C LEU A 58 9.54 14.26 -3.26
N ILE A 59 9.62 12.99 -3.65
CA ILE A 59 10.09 11.90 -2.80
C ILE A 59 11.54 11.49 -3.04
N SER A 60 12.28 12.19 -3.91
CA SER A 60 13.67 11.85 -4.22
C SER A 60 14.51 11.80 -2.94
N GLY A 61 15.01 10.60 -2.57
CA GLY A 61 15.74 10.34 -1.33
C GLY A 61 14.90 9.81 -0.16
N LEU A 62 13.60 9.55 -0.35
CA LEU A 62 12.73 8.89 0.63
C LEU A 62 12.48 7.43 0.22
N ASP A 63 12.47 6.52 1.21
CA ASP A 63 12.07 5.12 1.01
C ASP A 63 10.53 4.99 0.93
N VAL A 64 9.98 5.50 -0.18
CA VAL A 64 8.54 5.49 -0.48
C VAL A 64 8.33 4.90 -1.86
N GLU A 65 7.46 3.89 -1.93
CA GLU A 65 7.09 3.23 -3.19
C GLU A 65 5.72 3.71 -3.67
N PHE A 66 5.66 4.23 -4.90
CA PHE A 66 4.39 4.64 -5.52
C PHE A 66 3.83 3.57 -6.45
N ILE A 67 2.51 3.37 -6.38
CA ILE A 67 1.79 2.47 -7.29
C ILE A 67 0.67 3.23 -7.96
N TYR A 68 0.75 3.34 -9.28
CA TYR A 68 -0.21 4.09 -10.09
C TYR A 68 -1.22 3.20 -10.83
N GLN A 69 -1.06 1.89 -10.74
CA GLN A 69 -1.94 0.93 -11.39
C GLN A 69 -3.06 0.51 -10.45
N ASP A 70 -4.26 0.29 -10.99
CA ASP A 70 -5.30 -0.38 -10.22
C ASP A 70 -5.00 -1.88 -10.05
N GLY A 71 -5.65 -2.51 -9.07
CA GLY A 71 -5.39 -3.91 -8.75
C GLY A 71 -5.70 -4.88 -9.91
N LYS A 72 -6.64 -4.54 -10.80
CA LYS A 72 -6.94 -5.39 -11.97
C LYS A 72 -5.81 -5.37 -12.99
N SER A 73 -5.29 -4.17 -13.26
CA SER A 73 -4.20 -3.95 -14.21
C SER A 73 -2.90 -4.57 -13.69
N ASN A 74 -2.62 -4.42 -12.39
CA ASN A 74 -1.49 -5.07 -11.73
C ASN A 74 -1.60 -6.59 -11.84
N PHE A 75 -2.74 -7.17 -11.46
CA PHE A 75 -2.98 -8.59 -11.54
C PHE A 75 -2.82 -9.13 -12.97
N LEU A 76 -3.39 -8.45 -13.97
CA LEU A 76 -3.23 -8.83 -15.38
C LEU A 76 -1.76 -8.81 -15.82
N ALA A 77 -0.99 -7.81 -15.40
CA ALA A 77 0.45 -7.73 -15.70
C ALA A 77 1.20 -8.90 -15.06
N SER A 78 0.92 -9.20 -13.79
CA SER A 78 1.51 -10.33 -13.07
C SER A 78 1.20 -11.68 -13.73
N ILE A 79 -0.03 -11.89 -14.19
CA ILE A 79 -0.40 -13.10 -14.94
C ILE A 79 0.35 -13.17 -16.27
N LYS A 80 0.43 -12.06 -17.03
CA LYS A 80 1.19 -12.03 -18.29
C LYS A 80 2.68 -12.33 -18.07
N ASP A 81 3.26 -11.85 -16.97
CA ASP A 81 4.65 -12.14 -16.61
C ASP A 81 4.83 -13.61 -16.20
N LEU A 82 3.90 -14.16 -15.43
CA LEU A 82 3.90 -15.58 -15.06
C LEU A 82 3.84 -16.46 -16.32
N LEU A 83 2.94 -16.17 -17.25
CA LEU A 83 2.77 -16.93 -18.49
C LEU A 83 4.07 -17.00 -19.33
N LYS A 84 4.91 -15.96 -19.31
CA LYS A 84 6.20 -15.97 -20.02
C LYS A 84 7.24 -16.86 -19.34
N GLU A 85 7.14 -17.07 -18.04
CA GLU A 85 8.12 -17.82 -17.26
C GLU A 85 7.78 -19.32 -17.19
N ILE A 86 6.50 -19.66 -17.22
CA ILE A 86 6.05 -21.06 -17.12
C ILE A 86 6.19 -21.85 -18.41
N ASP A 87 6.49 -21.20 -19.54
CA ASP A 87 6.61 -21.87 -20.87
C ASP A 87 7.66 -23.01 -20.87
N ASN A 88 8.63 -22.96 -19.95
CA ASN A 88 9.67 -23.97 -19.77
C ASN A 88 9.64 -24.65 -18.38
N LYS A 89 8.53 -24.54 -17.64
CA LYS A 89 8.39 -25.12 -16.29
C LYS A 89 7.44 -26.31 -16.30
N SER A 90 7.75 -27.30 -15.49
CA SER A 90 6.83 -28.41 -15.17
C SER A 90 5.71 -27.96 -14.22
N ASP A 91 4.60 -28.70 -14.19
CA ASP A 91 3.48 -28.43 -13.28
C ASP A 91 3.92 -28.34 -11.81
N SER A 92 4.91 -29.15 -11.39
CA SER A 92 5.45 -29.12 -10.03
C SER A 92 6.25 -27.86 -9.70
N GLU A 93 6.80 -27.18 -10.71
CA GLU A 93 7.52 -25.91 -10.54
C GLU A 93 6.57 -24.71 -10.52
N VAL A 94 5.31 -24.89 -10.93
CA VAL A 94 4.25 -23.88 -10.83
C VAL A 94 3.49 -24.09 -9.52
N ASN A 95 3.97 -23.43 -8.47
CA ASN A 95 3.44 -23.58 -7.11
C ASN A 95 3.02 -22.23 -6.50
N GLU A 96 2.48 -22.26 -5.28
CA GLU A 96 2.01 -21.08 -4.55
C GLU A 96 3.11 -20.03 -4.36
N ASP A 97 4.37 -20.44 -4.16
CA ASP A 97 5.49 -19.53 -4.01
C ASP A 97 5.76 -18.74 -5.30
N LEU A 98 5.79 -19.41 -6.45
CA LEU A 98 5.98 -18.76 -7.74
C LEU A 98 4.84 -17.78 -8.03
N ILE A 99 3.60 -18.19 -7.77
CA ILE A 99 2.41 -17.35 -7.96
C ILE A 99 2.47 -16.12 -7.04
N SER A 100 2.82 -16.32 -5.77
CA SER A 100 2.91 -15.24 -4.77
C SER A 100 3.98 -14.21 -5.12
N GLN A 101 5.14 -14.66 -5.63
CA GLN A 101 6.21 -13.77 -6.12
C GLN A 101 5.77 -12.89 -7.30
N LYS A 102 4.89 -13.40 -8.16
CA LYS A 102 4.38 -12.62 -9.31
C LYS A 102 3.27 -11.66 -8.94
N ILE A 103 2.33 -12.10 -8.11
CA ILE A 103 1.14 -11.31 -7.74
C ILE A 103 1.50 -10.28 -6.66
N SER A 104 2.16 -10.69 -5.57
CA SER A 104 2.41 -9.83 -4.42
C SER A 104 3.83 -9.25 -4.43
N LYS A 105 4.22 -8.55 -5.52
CA LYS A 105 5.56 -7.94 -5.66
C LYS A 105 5.95 -7.01 -4.49
N LEU A 106 4.95 -6.50 -3.78
CA LEU A 106 5.12 -5.51 -2.72
C LEU A 106 5.20 -6.09 -1.30
N GLY A 107 4.96 -7.41 -1.13
CA GLY A 107 4.91 -8.10 0.16
C GLY A 107 3.69 -7.73 1.02
N ASP A 108 3.37 -8.53 2.03
CA ASP A 108 2.27 -8.20 2.94
C ASP A 108 2.59 -6.93 3.74
N LEU A 109 1.60 -6.04 3.83
CA LEU A 109 1.69 -4.84 4.66
C LEU A 109 1.07 -5.14 6.02
N ASP A 110 1.53 -4.47 7.07
CA ASP A 110 0.88 -4.56 8.38
C ASP A 110 -0.44 -3.78 8.37
N ILE A 111 -0.43 -2.58 7.80
CA ILE A 111 -1.55 -1.63 7.82
C ILE A 111 -1.85 -1.15 6.41
N ILE A 112 -3.12 -1.09 6.05
CA ILE A 112 -3.60 -0.32 4.89
C ILE A 112 -4.59 0.74 5.33
N VAL A 113 -4.25 2.00 5.09
CA VAL A 113 -5.15 3.14 5.24
C VAL A 113 -5.79 3.42 3.89
N LYS A 114 -7.09 3.11 3.76
CA LYS A 114 -7.87 3.40 2.57
C LYS A 114 -8.66 4.70 2.76
N PHE A 115 -8.53 5.60 1.81
CA PHE A 115 -9.31 6.82 1.74
C PHE A 115 -10.63 6.64 0.97
N GLY A 116 -11.63 7.45 1.36
CA GLY A 116 -12.92 7.61 0.69
C GLY A 116 -14.09 6.92 1.38
N GLN A 117 -15.27 7.54 1.25
CA GLN A 117 -16.53 7.19 1.92
C GLN A 117 -17.00 5.74 1.71
N LYS A 118 -16.61 5.10 0.60
CA LYS A 118 -16.91 3.68 0.37
C LYS A 118 -15.96 2.81 1.20
N LYS A 119 -16.50 2.21 2.26
CA LYS A 119 -15.83 1.24 3.15
C LYS A 119 -15.87 -0.18 2.59
N VAL A 120 -15.54 -0.32 1.31
CA VAL A 120 -15.45 -1.61 0.61
C VAL A 120 -14.00 -1.83 0.17
N PRO A 121 -13.46 -3.05 0.35
CA PRO A 121 -12.14 -3.39 -0.19
C PRO A 121 -12.08 -3.14 -1.70
N SER A 122 -10.95 -2.64 -2.19
CA SER A 122 -10.65 -2.52 -3.61
C SER A 122 -9.75 -3.68 -4.05
N ASN A 123 -9.64 -3.92 -5.36
CA ASN A 123 -8.76 -4.97 -5.87
C ASN A 123 -7.28 -4.77 -5.48
N PHE A 124 -6.86 -3.55 -5.14
CA PHE A 124 -5.52 -3.29 -4.59
C PHE A 124 -5.28 -3.98 -3.24
N ILE A 125 -6.35 -4.19 -2.47
CA ILE A 125 -6.32 -4.74 -1.12
C ILE A 125 -6.33 -6.29 -1.14
N LEU A 126 -6.83 -6.91 -2.21
CA LEU A 126 -6.99 -8.37 -2.28
C LEU A 126 -5.64 -9.12 -2.27
N GLU A 127 -4.57 -8.49 -2.77
CA GLU A 127 -3.22 -9.07 -2.75
C GLU A 127 -2.52 -8.94 -1.38
N LYS A 128 -3.15 -8.26 -0.40
CA LYS A 128 -2.60 -7.93 0.93
C LYS A 128 -3.49 -8.48 2.03
N SER A 129 -3.87 -9.75 1.91
CA SER A 129 -4.93 -10.37 2.69
C SER A 129 -4.72 -10.37 4.21
N TYR A 130 -3.47 -10.22 4.67
CA TYR A 130 -3.11 -10.16 6.09
C TYR A 130 -2.99 -8.74 6.66
N SER A 131 -3.17 -7.71 5.83
CA SER A 131 -3.10 -6.32 6.28
C SER A 131 -4.34 -5.90 7.04
N GLU A 132 -4.14 -5.16 8.12
CA GLU A 132 -5.23 -4.52 8.83
C GLU A 132 -5.74 -3.30 8.07
N LEU A 133 -7.07 -3.23 7.87
CA LEU A 133 -7.69 -2.15 7.10
C LEU A 133 -8.22 -1.06 8.02
N PHE A 134 -7.84 0.17 7.70
CA PHE A 134 -8.37 1.39 8.31
C PHE A 134 -8.97 2.27 7.22
N PHE A 135 -10.16 2.82 7.48
CA PHE A 135 -10.89 3.63 6.52
C PHE A 135 -10.95 5.08 7.02
N VAL A 136 -10.56 6.00 6.14
CA VAL A 136 -10.61 7.44 6.40
C VAL A 136 -11.47 8.08 5.31
N ASP A 137 -12.52 8.80 5.69
CA ASP A 137 -13.49 9.31 4.72
C ASP A 137 -12.86 10.42 3.84
N GLU A 138 -12.20 11.40 4.47
CA GLU A 138 -11.56 12.51 3.76
C GLU A 138 -10.09 12.72 4.16
N ILE A 139 -9.24 12.94 3.15
CA ILE A 139 -7.81 13.22 3.37
C ILE A 139 -7.57 14.54 4.11
N SER A 140 -8.52 15.49 4.00
CA SER A 140 -8.45 16.75 4.72
C SER A 140 -8.44 16.55 6.23
N GLU A 141 -9.14 15.53 6.72
CA GLU A 141 -9.28 15.17 8.12
C GLU A 141 -8.07 14.38 8.65
N PHE A 142 -7.27 13.83 7.73
CA PHE A 142 -6.10 13.04 8.08
C PHE A 142 -4.95 13.92 8.58
N ASN A 143 -4.61 13.72 9.85
CA ASN A 143 -3.58 14.44 10.58
C ASN A 143 -2.83 13.49 11.55
N GLU A 144 -1.79 14.01 12.20
CA GLU A 144 -0.94 13.26 13.13
C GLU A 144 -1.74 12.58 14.25
N LYS A 145 -2.79 13.22 14.77
CA LYS A 145 -3.65 12.66 15.81
C LYS A 145 -4.43 11.46 15.28
N SER A 146 -5.12 11.61 14.16
CA SER A 146 -5.88 10.50 13.55
C SER A 146 -4.96 9.34 13.15
N PHE A 147 -3.73 9.65 12.71
CA PHE A 147 -2.74 8.64 12.40
C PHE A 147 -2.27 7.89 13.67
N SER A 148 -2.00 8.62 14.76
CA SER A 148 -1.64 8.03 16.05
C SER A 148 -2.75 7.13 16.61
N GLU A 149 -4.01 7.51 16.41
CA GLU A 149 -5.17 6.69 16.78
C GLU A 149 -5.21 5.36 16.00
N ILE A 150 -4.95 5.39 14.69
CA ILE A 150 -4.84 4.18 13.85
C ILE A 150 -3.73 3.25 14.37
N ILE A 151 -2.55 3.80 14.67
CA ILE A 151 -1.41 3.01 15.15
C ILE A 151 -1.71 2.41 16.52
N LYS A 152 -2.32 3.19 17.41
CA LYS A 152 -2.75 2.69 18.72
C LYS A 152 -3.75 1.55 18.57
N GLU A 153 -4.78 1.72 17.73
CA GLU A 153 -5.77 0.68 17.48
C GLU A 153 -5.13 -0.59 16.89
N PHE A 154 -4.21 -0.45 15.93
CA PHE A 154 -3.43 -1.57 15.39
C PHE A 154 -2.63 -2.31 16.48
N GLN A 155 -2.02 -1.57 17.42
CA GLN A 155 -1.25 -2.18 18.53
C GLN A 155 -2.13 -2.85 19.58
N GLU A 156 -3.36 -2.36 19.78
CA GLU A 156 -4.33 -2.90 20.73
C GLU A 156 -5.09 -4.11 20.18
N ARG A 157 -5.15 -4.27 18.86
CA ARG A 157 -5.79 -5.42 18.23
C ARG A 157 -4.97 -6.68 18.48
N ASP A 158 -5.64 -7.68 19.02
CA ASP A 158 -5.06 -9.00 19.21
C ASP A 158 -4.89 -9.65 17.82
N ARG A 159 -3.65 -9.98 17.44
CA ARG A 159 -3.36 -10.61 16.14
C ARG A 159 -3.95 -12.02 16.15
N ARG A 160 -5.17 -12.15 15.60
CA ARG A 160 -5.96 -13.40 15.64
C ARG A 160 -5.47 -14.49 14.68
N PHE A 161 -4.51 -14.19 13.79
CA PHE A 161 -3.97 -15.15 12.83
C PHE A 161 -2.46 -14.96 12.65
N GLY A 162 -1.71 -16.03 12.91
CA GLY A 162 -0.31 -16.22 12.51
C GLY A 162 0.67 -15.16 13.01
N ALA A 163 1.17 -15.35 14.24
CA ALA A 163 2.48 -14.84 14.65
C ALA A 163 3.58 -15.72 14.05
#